data_AF-H6R907-F1
#
_entry.id   AF-H6R907-F1
#
_cell.length_a   1.000
_cell.length_b   1.000
_cell.length_c   1.000
_cell.angle_alpha   90.00
_cell.angle_beta   90.00
_cell.angle_gamma   90.00
#
_symmetry.space_group_name_H-M   'P 1'
#
loop_
_entity.id
_entity.type
_entity.pdbx_description
1 polymer ?
#
loop_
_entity_poly.entity_id
_entity_poly.type
_entity_poly.pdbx_seq_one_letter_code
_entity_poly.pdbx_strand_id
1 'polypeptide(L)' 'MTPLSIAALRTGRWALVHRCVRCGELSLHQVSTDDNQLILMRLAVRPLAEPPFPLEVFSEL' A
#
# COMPACT_ATOMS: atom_id res chain seq x y z
N MET A 1 -3.55 -9.74 -11.37
CA MET A 1 -2.64 -8.83 -10.65
C MET A 1 -2.91 -9.00 -9.17
N THR A 2 -1.88 -9.07 -8.34
CA THR A 2 -2.05 -9.15 -6.88
C THR A 2 -1.62 -7.81 -6.26
N PRO A 3 -2.51 -7.13 -5.51
CA PRO A 3 -2.14 -5.89 -4.83
C PRO A 3 -1.12 -6.19 -3.73
N LEU A 4 -0.08 -5.36 -3.62
CA LEU A 4 0.99 -5.55 -2.65
C LEU A 4 1.05 -4.41 -1.64
N SER A 5 0.98 -3.16 -2.09
CA SER A 5 1.12 -2.00 -1.22
C SER A 5 0.54 -0.74 -1.87
N ILE A 6 0.43 0.33 -1.09
CA ILE A 6 0.12 1.69 -1.55
C ILE A 6 1.39 2.53 -1.50
N ALA A 7 1.67 3.27 -2.57
CA ALA A 7 2.71 4.28 -2.64
C ALA A 7 2.08 5.68 -2.54
N ALA A 8 2.47 6.45 -1.53
CA ALA A 8 2.15 7.87 -1.43
C ALA A 8 3.15 8.67 -2.28
N LEU A 9 2.67 9.27 -3.37
CA LEU A 9 3.52 10.02 -4.30
C LEU A 9 3.77 11.44 -3.78
N ARG A 10 4.85 12.07 -4.25
CA ARG A 10 5.19 13.48 -3.90
C ARG A 10 4.09 14.49 -4.25
N THR A 11 3.22 14.14 -5.19
CA THR A 11 2.07 14.96 -5.61
C THR A 11 0.89 14.89 -4.64
N GLY A 12 0.97 14.09 -3.57
CA GLY A 12 -0.14 13.79 -2.68
C GLY A 12 -1.11 12.73 -3.22
N ARG A 13 -0.94 12.29 -4.47
CA ARG A 13 -1.72 11.19 -5.05
C ARG A 13 -1.21 9.83 -4.56
N TRP A 14 -2.09 8.85 -4.55
CA TRP A 14 -1.74 7.46 -4.23
C TRP A 14 -1.62 6.62 -5.49
N ALA A 15 -0.74 5.62 -5.44
CA ALA A 15 -0.64 4.58 -6.46
C ALA A 15 -0.65 3.19 -5.83
N LEU A 16 -1.32 2.25 -6.48
CA LEU A 16 -1.31 0.85 -6.10
C LEU A 16 -0.08 0.17 -6.71
N VAL A 17 0.73 -0.45 -5.85
CA VAL A 17 1.79 -1.37 -6.28
C VAL A 17 1.16 -2.75 -6.41
N HIS A 18 1.30 -3.37 -7.57
CA HIS A 18 0.80 -4.72 -7.80
C HIS A 18 1.84 -5.59 -8.51
N ARG A 19 1.74 -6.90 -8.27
CA ARG A 19 2.56 -7.92 -8.95
C ARG A 19 1.75 -8.66 -9.99
N CYS A 20 2.33 -8.85 -11.17
CA CYS A 20 1.79 -9.75 -12.18
C CYS A 20 1.91 -11.20 -11.71
N VAL A 21 0.80 -11.93 -11.70
CA VAL A 21 0.76 -13.33 -11.28
C VAL A 21 1.40 -14.27 -12.30
N ARG A 22 1.60 -13.82 -13.55
CA ARG A 22 2.20 -14.61 -14.63
C ARG A 22 3.71 -14.40 -14.74
N CYS A 23 4.16 -13.16 -14.95
CA CYS A 23 5.58 -12.85 -15.16
C CYS A 23 6.29 -12.33 -13.91
N GLY A 24 5.56 -11.99 -12.83
CA GLY A 24 6.15 -11.48 -11.59
C GLY A 24 6.54 -10.01 -11.61
N GLU A 25 6.33 -9.31 -12.71
CA GLU A 25 6.59 -7.87 -12.85
C GLU A 25 5.85 -7.05 -11.79
N LEU A 26 6.52 -6.03 -11.27
CA LEU A 26 5.93 -5.02 -10.40
C LEU A 26 5.54 -3.80 -11.23
N SER A 27 4.32 -3.31 -11.04
CA SER A 27 3.88 -2.07 -11.68
C SER A 27 3.12 -1.19 -10.70
N LEU A 28 3.02 0.08 -11.06
CA LEU A 28 2.31 1.12 -10.32
C LEU A 28 1.12 1.60 -11.15
N HIS A 29 -0.05 1.65 -10.54
CA HIS A 29 -1.25 2.24 -11.13
C HIS A 29 -1.74 3.38 -10.25
N GLN A 30 -2.07 4.54 -10.81
CA GLN A 30 -2.63 5.63 -10.02
C GLN A 30 -4.02 5.24 -9.52
N VAL A 31 -4.31 5.55 -8.25
CA VAL A 31 -5.64 5.34 -7.68
C VAL A 31 -6.65 6.23 -8.41
N SER A 32 -7.77 5.63 -8.78
CA SER A 32 -8.93 6.24 -9.44
C SER A 32 -10.11 6.37 -8.48
N THR A 33 -11.11 7.16 -8.86
CA THR A 33 -12.38 7.29 -8.12
C THR A 33 -13.21 6.01 -8.12
N ASP A 34 -13.02 5.14 -9.11
CA ASP A 34 -13.77 3.89 -9.27
C ASP A 34 -13.16 2.73 -8.45
N ASP A 35 -11.98 2.93 -7.87
CA ASP A 35 -11.35 1.93 -7.03
C ASP A 35 -12.12 1.75 -5.71
N ASN A 36 -12.09 0.52 -5.18
CA ASN A 36 -12.70 0.24 -3.88
C ASN A 36 -11.87 0.88 -2.75
N GLN A 37 -12.34 2.02 -2.26
CA GLN A 37 -11.68 2.82 -1.22
C GLN A 37 -11.42 2.05 0.07
N LEU A 38 -12.33 1.15 0.47
CA LEU A 38 -12.16 0.34 1.68
C LEU A 38 -10.98 -0.63 1.56
N ILE A 39 -10.83 -1.25 0.39
CA ILE A 39 -9.71 -2.18 0.12
C ILE A 39 -8.39 -1.41 0.07
N LEU A 40 -8.36 -0.24 -0.58
CA LEU A 40 -7.18 0.62 -0.63
C LEU A 40 -6.74 1.06 0.77
N MET A 41 -7.69 1.49 1.61
CA MET A 41 -7.38 1.91 2.98
C MET A 41 -6.86 0.73 3.82
N ARG A 42 -7.51 -0.44 3.73
CA ARG A 42 -7.02 -1.66 4.40
C ARG A 42 -5.58 -2.00 3.99
N LEU A 43 -5.25 -1.89 2.70
CA LEU A 43 -3.90 -2.15 2.23
C LEU A 43 -2.89 -1.11 2.76
N ALA A 44 -3.27 0.17 2.77
CA ALA A 44 -2.43 1.25 3.25
C ALA A 44 -2.10 1.14 4.75
N VAL A 45 -3.07 0.75 5.58
CA VAL A 45 -2.88 0.69 7.05
C VAL A 45 -2.35 -0.65 7.56
N ARG A 46 -2.34 -1.69 6.72
CA ARG A 46 -1.95 -3.04 7.13
C ARG A 46 -0.59 -3.10 7.83
N PRO A 47 0.49 -2.45 7.34
CA PRO A 47 1.79 -2.50 8.02
C PRO A 47 1.77 -1.86 9.42
N LEU A 48 0.84 -0.94 9.69
CA LEU A 48 0.67 -0.33 11.01
C LEU A 48 -0.19 -1.20 11.94
N ALA A 49 -1.17 -1.91 11.39
CA ALA A 49 -2.03 -2.82 12.13
C ALA A 49 -1.35 -4.16 12.45
N GLU A 50 -0.45 -4.62 11.58
CA GLU A 50 0.31 -5.87 11.69
C GLU A 50 1.82 -5.60 11.52
N PRO A 51 2.44 -4.79 12.39
CA PRO A 51 3.83 -4.42 12.23
C PRO A 51 4.75 -5.61 12.54
N PRO A 52 5.89 -5.77 11.82
CA PRO A 52 6.84 -6.84 12.09
C PRO A 52 7.73 -6.57 13.32
N PHE A 53 7.49 -5.47 14.03
CA PHE A 53 8.17 -5.05 15.25
C PHE A 53 7.21 -4.26 16.14
N PRO A 54 7.47 -4.17 17.46
CA PRO A 54 6.66 -3.35 18.37
C PRO A 54 6.75 -1.88 17.97
N LEU A 55 5.62 -1.16 17.95
CA LEU A 55 5.60 0.28 17.60
C LEU A 55 6.00 1.17 18.78
N GLU A 56 5.98 0.63 20.00
CA GLU A 56 6.35 1.32 21.23
C GLU A 56 7.80 1.84 21.17
N VAL A 57 8.66 1.22 20.35
CA VAL A 57 10.05 1.66 20.13
C VAL A 57 10.16 3.09 19.60
N PHE A 58 9.12 3.63 18.95
CA PHE A 58 9.11 5.01 18.46
C PHE A 58 8.70 6.03 19.52
N SER A 59 8.23 5.59 20.69
CA SER A 59 7.82 6.51 21.79
C SER A 59 9.01 7.13 22.53
N GLU A 60 10.20 6.58 22.35
CA GLU A 60 11.46 7.02 22.98
C GLU A 60 12.31 7.92 22.07
N LEU A 61 11.84 8.19 20.84
CA LEU A 61 12.46 9.10 19.87
C LEU A 61 11.87 10.51 19.97
#